data_AF-A0A9W4TMD5-F1
#
_entry.id   AF-A0A9W4TMD5-F1
#
_cell.length_a   1.000
_cell.length_b   1.000
_cell.length_c   1.000
_cell.angle_alpha   90.00
_cell.angle_beta   90.00
_cell.angle_gamma   90.00
#
_symmetry.space_group_name_H-M   'P 1'
#
loop_
_entity.id
_entity.type
_entity.pdbx_description
1 polymer ?
#
loop_
_entity_poly.entity_id
_entity_poly.type
_entity_poly.pdbx_seq_one_letter_code
_entity_poly.pdbx_strand_id
1 'polypeptide(L)' 'MDASEFPPDSNDYLPIQVKENGWIKLFDGATIEDIIENTKAQLTAPSLEVLFKALIYYYENDAFIVFPKK' A
#
# COMPACT_ATOMS: atom_id res chain seq x y z
N MET A 1 12.37 10.24 11.26
CA MET A 1 11.64 11.50 11.49
C MET A 1 10.17 11.13 11.45
N ASP A 2 9.49 11.27 12.58
CA ASP A 2 8.06 11.01 12.73
C ASP A 2 7.28 12.29 12.36
N ALA A 3 6.08 12.14 11.79
CA ALA A 3 5.20 13.28 11.49
C ALA A 3 4.85 14.09 12.74
N SER A 4 4.85 13.44 13.93
CA SER A 4 4.64 14.12 15.22
C SER A 4 5.72 15.12 15.60
N GLU A 5 6.88 15.11 14.93
CA GLU A 5 7.99 16.04 15.18
C GLU A 5 7.80 17.39 14.46
N PHE A 6 6.76 17.53 13.63
CA PHE A 6 6.51 18.71 12.80
C PHE A 6 5.24 19.46 13.23
N PRO A 7 5.12 20.76 12.94
CA PRO A 7 3.88 21.50 13.14
C PRO A 7 2.68 20.82 12.47
N PRO A 8 1.45 20.92 13.02
CA PRO A 8 0.27 20.20 12.50
C PRO A 8 -0.09 20.56 11.05
N ASP A 9 0.32 21.74 10.58
CA ASP A 9 0.12 22.20 9.20
C ASP A 9 1.38 22.06 8.31
N SER A 10 2.44 21.45 8.82
CA SER A 10 3.70 21.28 8.09
C SER A 10 3.66 20.05 7.20
N ASN A 11 4.09 20.20 5.96
CA ASN A 11 4.32 19.12 5.01
C ASN A 11 5.80 18.71 4.96
N ASP A 12 6.63 19.12 5.92
CA ASP A 12 8.08 18.93 5.88
C ASP A 12 8.52 17.50 6.22
N TYR A 13 7.65 16.71 6.82
CA TYR A 13 7.85 15.26 6.99
C TYR A 13 7.61 14.47 5.70
N LEU A 14 6.98 15.08 4.68
CA LEU A 14 6.69 14.41 3.42
C LEU A 14 7.96 14.34 2.55
N PRO A 15 8.17 13.22 1.84
CA PRO A 15 9.25 13.11 0.86
C PRO A 15 9.22 14.26 -0.16
N ILE A 16 10.39 14.67 -0.64
CA ILE A 16 10.52 15.78 -1.61
C ILE A 16 9.68 15.55 -2.88
N GLN A 17 9.51 14.29 -3.28
CA GLN A 17 8.71 13.88 -4.44
C GLN A 17 7.22 14.24 -4.30
N VAL A 18 6.70 14.31 -3.07
CA VAL A 18 5.33 14.79 -2.84
C VAL A 18 5.21 16.28 -3.16
N LYS A 19 6.25 17.06 -2.82
CA LYS A 19 6.31 18.51 -3.06
C LYS A 19 6.60 18.85 -4.52
N GLU A 20 7.52 18.12 -5.15
CA GLU A 20 8.05 18.47 -6.48
C GLU A 20 7.38 17.70 -7.63
N ASN A 21 6.95 16.46 -7.40
CA ASN A 21 6.43 15.57 -8.45
C ASN A 21 4.94 15.26 -8.31
N GLY A 22 4.27 15.85 -7.32
CA GLY A 22 2.84 15.62 -7.07
C GLY A 22 2.52 14.18 -6.68
N TRP A 23 3.48 13.45 -6.10
CA TRP A 23 3.23 12.09 -5.64
C TRP A 23 2.19 12.09 -4.53
N ILE A 24 1.27 11.13 -4.61
CA ILE A 24 0.25 10.91 -3.60
C ILE A 24 0.55 9.63 -2.82
N LYS A 25 0.21 9.63 -1.54
CA LYS A 25 0.21 8.40 -0.74
C LYS A 25 -0.96 7.53 -1.20
N LEU A 26 -0.66 6.34 -1.72
CA LEU A 26 -1.68 5.38 -2.12
C LEU A 26 -2.17 4.55 -0.94
N PHE A 27 -1.23 3.99 -0.16
CA PHE A 27 -1.54 3.12 0.98
C PHE A 27 -0.72 3.50 2.20
N ASP A 28 -1.28 3.29 3.39
CA ASP A 28 -0.49 3.21 4.61
C ASP A 28 0.09 1.80 4.81
N GLY A 29 0.98 1.67 5.81
CA GLY A 29 1.65 0.40 6.09
C GLY A 29 0.67 -0.71 6.48
N ALA A 30 -0.36 -0.40 7.27
CA ALA A 30 -1.35 -1.39 7.70
C ALA A 30 -2.16 -1.93 6.52
N THR A 31 -2.58 -1.04 5.61
CA THR A 31 -3.27 -1.44 4.37
C THR A 31 -2.41 -2.36 3.50
N ILE A 32 -1.10 -2.07 3.39
CA ILE A 32 -0.17 -2.94 2.64
C ILE A 32 -0.06 -4.32 3.33
N GLU A 33 0.07 -4.35 4.65
CA GLU A 33 0.14 -5.59 5.43
C GLU A 33 -1.13 -6.44 5.25
N ASP A 34 -2.31 -5.83 5.34
CA ASP A 34 -3.60 -6.50 5.14
C ASP A 34 -3.71 -7.13 3.74
N ILE A 35 -3.28 -6.42 2.69
CA ILE A 35 -3.29 -6.94 1.31
C ILE A 35 -2.36 -8.16 1.19
N ILE A 36 -1.18 -8.10 1.83
CA ILE A 36 -0.21 -9.20 1.83
C ILE A 36 -0.75 -10.41 2.59
N GLU A 37 -1.32 -10.21 3.78
CA GLU A 37 -1.89 -11.28 4.60
C GLU A 37 -3.08 -11.94 3.90
N ASN A 38 -3.97 -11.15 3.32
CA ASN A 38 -5.09 -11.66 2.51
C ASN A 38 -4.59 -12.53 1.35
N THR A 39 -3.54 -12.09 0.65
CA THR A 39 -2.97 -12.86 -0.47
C THR A 39 -2.34 -14.17 0.01
N LYS A 40 -1.61 -14.14 1.13
CA LYS A 40 -0.99 -15.34 1.74
C LYS A 40 -2.01 -16.32 2.32
N ALA A 41 -3.17 -15.83 2.76
CA ALA A 41 -4.26 -16.69 3.22
C ALA A 41 -4.88 -17.51 2.07
N GLN A 42 -4.83 -16.98 0.84
CA GLN A 42 -5.34 -17.65 -0.36
C GLN A 42 -4.28 -18.52 -1.06
N LEU A 43 -3.01 -18.13 -0.98
CA LEU A 43 -1.90 -18.77 -1.67
C LEU A 43 -0.74 -19.06 -0.69
N THR A 44 -0.30 -20.31 -0.59
CA THR A 44 0.72 -20.76 0.39
C THR A 44 2.06 -20.02 0.26
N ALA A 45 2.42 -19.56 -0.94
CA ALA A 45 3.66 -18.84 -1.22
C ALA A 45 3.48 -17.95 -2.47
N PRO A 46 2.81 -16.78 -2.37
CA PRO A 46 2.63 -15.91 -3.52
C PRO A 46 3.98 -15.34 -3.97
N SER A 47 4.19 -15.26 -5.29
CA SER A 47 5.34 -14.56 -5.85
C SER A 47 5.21 -13.05 -5.64
N LEU A 48 6.31 -12.32 -5.79
CA LEU A 48 6.30 -10.86 -5.75
C LEU A 48 5.33 -10.25 -6.77
N GLU A 49 5.26 -10.83 -7.97
CA GLU A 49 4.33 -10.40 -9.03
C GLU A 49 2.86 -10.55 -8.60
N VAL A 50 2.53 -11.61 -7.86
CA VAL A 50 1.18 -11.83 -7.33
C VAL A 50 0.84 -10.81 -6.25
N LEU A 51 1.79 -10.48 -5.37
CA LEU A 51 1.61 -9.45 -4.36
C LEU A 51 1.42 -8.06 -5.00
N PHE A 52 2.21 -7.73 -6.03
CA PHE A 52 2.00 -6.50 -6.80
C PHE A 52 0.65 -6.46 -7.48
N LYS A 53 0.19 -7.58 -8.04
CA LYS A 53 -1.15 -7.67 -8.64
C LYS A 53 -2.26 -7.41 -7.61
N ALA A 54 -2.10 -7.93 -6.39
CA ALA A 54 -3.06 -7.68 -5.30
C ALA A 54 -3.08 -6.20 -4.90
N LEU A 55 -1.91 -5.55 -4.79
CA LEU A 55 -1.81 -4.11 -4.54
C LEU A 55 -2.49 -3.26 -5.61
N ILE A 56 -2.24 -3.56 -6.89
CA ILE A 56 -2.88 -2.86 -8.02
C ILE A 56 -4.39 -3.07 -8.00
N TYR A 57 -4.84 -4.31 -7.77
CA TYR A 57 -6.27 -4.60 -7.70
C TYR A 57 -6.95 -3.82 -6.56
N TYR A 58 -6.33 -3.76 -5.38
CA TYR A 58 -6.87 -3.00 -4.25
C TYR A 58 -6.95 -1.50 -4.59
N TYR A 59 -5.93 -0.94 -5.24
CA TYR A 59 -5.95 0.46 -5.68
C TYR A 59 -7.13 0.75 -6.63
N GLU A 60 -7.39 -0.17 -7.57
CA GLU A 60 -8.42 0.02 -8.59
C GLU A 60 -9.84 -0.25 -8.08
N ASN A 61 -10.01 -1.12 -7.08
CA ASN A 61 -11.31 -1.66 -6.69
C ASN A 61 -11.69 -1.39 -5.23
N ASP A 62 -10.77 -0.84 -4.42
CA ASP A 62 -10.90 -0.69 -2.97
C ASP A 62 -11.36 -2.00 -2.28
N ALA A 63 -10.79 -3.12 -2.74
CA ALA A 63 -11.20 -4.47 -2.36
C ALA A 63 -10.05 -5.48 -2.46
N PHE A 64 -10.12 -6.53 -1.66
CA PHE A 64 -9.17 -7.65 -1.75
C PHE A 64 -9.45 -8.53 -2.98
N ILE A 65 -8.41 -8.81 -3.75
CA ILE A 65 -8.51 -9.73 -4.90
C ILE A 65 -8.80 -11.15 -4.42
N VAL A 66 -9.68 -11.86 -5.14
CA VAL A 66 -9.97 -13.28 -4.88
C VAL A 66 -9.31 -14.13 -5.95
N PHE A 67 -8.43 -15.04 -5.53
CA PHE A 67 -7.79 -16.01 -6.42
C PHE A 67 -8.66 -17.27 -6.54
N PRO A 68 -8.82 -17.82 -7.76
CA PRO A 68 -9.57 -19.05 -7.95
C PRO A 68 -8.89 -20.21 -7.21
N LYS A 69 -9.68 -21.01 -6.50
CA LYS A 69 -9.21 -22.26 -5.88
C LYS A 69 -8.93 -23.29 -6.97
N LYS A 70 -7.81 -24.01 -6.85
CA LYS A 70 -7.54 -25.21 -7.66
C LYS A 70 -8.51 -26.32 -7.33
#